data_AF-A0A2Z3GP73-F1
#
_entry.id   AF-A0A2Z3GP73-F1
#
_cell.length_a   1.000
_cell.length_b   1.000
_cell.length_c   1.000
_cell.angle_alpha   90.00
_cell.angle_beta   90.00
_cell.angle_gamma   90.00
#
_symmetry.space_group_name_H-M   'P 1'
#
loop_
_entity.id
_entity.type
_entity.pdbx_description
1 polymer ?
#
loop_
_entity_poly.entity_id
_entity_poly.type
_entity_poly.pdbx_seq_one_letter_code
_entity_poly.pdbx_strand_id
1 'polypeptide(L)'
;MSTGERRSVVGVFDLCERAERAAAQLVSDGYGAEHVRVVEPGAPGGVADLVAGGTTAEAGTYYASETTAGRWLVVVSCRPELVAGVLSAFGRNCGSLCIPPAVRDGTA
;
A
#
# COMPACT_ATOMS: atom_id res chain seq x y z
N MET A 1 7.86 -24.42 -10.48
CA MET A 1 8.39 -23.34 -9.63
C MET A 1 7.36 -22.23 -9.64
N SER A 2 6.48 -22.16 -8.64
CA SER A 2 5.46 -21.11 -8.61
C SER A 2 6.13 -19.82 -8.15
N THR A 3 6.30 -18.87 -9.08
CA THR A 3 6.54 -17.46 -8.76
C THR A 3 5.39 -17.03 -7.86
N GLY A 4 5.58 -17.10 -6.54
CA GLY A 4 4.54 -16.80 -5.57
C GLY A 4 3.98 -15.42 -5.86
N GLU A 5 2.76 -15.39 -6.38
CA GLU A 5 2.05 -14.19 -6.76
C GLU A 5 2.01 -13.26 -5.55
N ARG A 6 2.61 -12.08 -5.68
CA ARG A 6 2.62 -11.06 -4.63
C ARG A 6 1.64 -9.98 -5.03
N ARG A 7 0.87 -9.51 -4.06
CA ARG A 7 -0.12 -8.44 -4.19
C ARG A 7 0.39 -7.20 -3.50
N SER A 8 0.13 -6.05 -4.11
CA SER A 8 0.40 -4.75 -3.51
C SER A 8 -0.85 -4.24 -2.79
N VAL A 9 -0.72 -3.92 -1.51
CA VAL A 9 -1.75 -3.26 -0.70
C VAL A 9 -1.27 -1.86 -0.37
N VAL A 10 -2.13 -0.86 -0.55
CA VAL A 10 -1.77 0.55 -0.34
C VAL A 10 -2.69 1.19 0.70
N GLY A 11 -2.12 1.79 1.74
CA GLY A 11 -2.83 2.59 2.72
C GLY A 11 -2.61 4.09 2.44
N VAL A 12 -3.65 4.91 2.63
CA VAL A 12 -3.60 6.37 2.48
C VAL A 12 -3.66 7.02 3.86
N PHE A 13 -2.73 7.93 4.13
CA PHE A 13 -2.53 8.54 5.43
C PHE A 13 -2.54 10.06 5.32
N ASP A 14 -3.22 10.69 6.26
CA ASP A 14 -3.29 12.14 6.40
C ASP A 14 -2.04 12.75 7.03
N LEU A 15 -1.31 11.97 7.83
CA LEU A 15 -0.13 12.40 8.59
C LEU A 15 1.05 11.44 8.39
N CYS A 16 2.26 12.00 8.29
CA CYS A 16 3.51 11.25 8.18
C CYS A 16 3.66 10.23 9.33
N GLU A 17 3.50 10.67 10.57
CA GLU A 17 3.67 9.83 11.77
C GLU A 17 2.77 8.57 11.75
N ARG A 18 1.58 8.68 11.15
CA ARG A 18 0.65 7.54 11.02
C ARG A 18 1.11 6.56 9.95
N ALA A 19 1.62 7.07 8.82
CA ALA A 19 2.21 6.26 7.76
C ALA A 19 3.45 5.50 8.27
N GLU A 20 4.36 6.21 8.96
CA GLU A 20 5.57 5.62 9.56
C GLU A 20 5.22 4.58 10.63
N ARG A 21 4.24 4.85 11.49
CA ARG A 21 3.78 3.89 12.51
C ARG A 21 3.19 2.63 11.86
N ALA A 22 2.40 2.78 10.80
CA ALA A 22 1.87 1.63 10.06
C ALA A 22 2.99 0.81 9.43
N ALA A 23 3.97 1.46 8.80
CA ALA A 23 5.12 0.79 8.20
C ALA A 23 5.98 0.07 9.26
N ALA A 24 6.25 0.70 10.40
CA ALA A 24 6.99 0.10 11.50
C ALA A 24 6.26 -1.09 12.12
N GLN A 25 4.94 -1.01 12.27
CA GLN A 25 4.12 -2.13 12.75
C GLN A 25 4.22 -3.32 11.80
N LEU A 26 4.12 -3.09 10.49
CA LEU A 26 4.27 -4.15 9.48
C LEU A 26 5.65 -4.81 9.56
N VAL A 27 6.72 -4.03 9.70
CA VAL A 27 8.06 -4.61 9.88
C VAL A 27 8.14 -5.44 11.17
N SER A 28 7.55 -4.97 12.26
CA SER A 28 7.47 -5.71 13.53
C SER A 28 6.62 -6.97 13.44
N ASP A 29 5.60 -6.99 12.58
CA ASP A 29 4.73 -8.14 12.33
C ASP A 29 5.41 -9.19 11.42
N GLY A 30 6.66 -8.95 11.00
CA GLY A 30 7.48 -9.87 10.23
C GLY A 30 7.41 -9.66 8.72
N TYR A 31 6.83 -8.55 8.25
CA TYR A 31 6.90 -8.18 6.84
C TYR A 31 8.31 -7.64 6.54
N GLY A 32 8.98 -8.18 5.51
CA GLY A 32 10.32 -7.74 5.11
C GLY A 32 10.33 -6.23 4.81
N ALA A 33 11.32 -5.51 5.34
CA ALA A 33 11.43 -4.06 5.16
C ALA A 33 11.57 -3.66 3.67
N GLU A 34 12.16 -4.54 2.86
CA GLU A 34 12.24 -4.37 1.40
C GLU A 34 10.87 -4.39 0.69
N HIS A 35 9.84 -4.88 1.38
CA HIS A 35 8.47 -5.01 0.88
C HIS A 35 7.53 -3.91 1.39
N VAL A 36 7.99 -3.04 2.28
CA VAL A 36 7.21 -1.93 2.85
C VAL A 36 7.84 -0.62 2.41
N ARG A 37 7.07 0.23 1.71
CA ARG A 37 7.55 1.54 1.22
C ARG A 37 6.61 2.64 1.67
N VAL A 38 7.18 3.72 2.22
CA VAL A 38 6.46 4.96 2.51
C VAL A 38 6.68 5.91 1.34
N VAL A 39 5.61 6.51 0.84
CA VAL A 39 5.63 7.49 -0.26
C VAL A 39 5.19 8.83 0.29
N GLU A 40 6.04 9.83 0.10
CA GLU A 40 5.79 11.19 0.54
C GLU A 40 4.81 11.91 -0.40
N PRO A 41 4.09 12.93 0.10
CA PRO A 41 3.28 13.79 -0.75
C PRO A 41 4.10 14.48 -1.84
N GLY A 42 3.54 14.56 -3.04
CA GLY A 42 4.20 15.19 -4.19
C GLY A 42 5.46 14.48 -4.69
N ALA A 43 5.74 13.24 -4.24
CA ALA A 43 6.90 12.48 -4.69
C ALA A 43 6.97 12.39 -6.24
N PRO A 44 8.05 12.88 -6.87
CA PRO A 44 8.21 12.84 -8.32
C PRO A 44 8.61 11.43 -8.74
N GLY A 45 7.65 10.66 -9.25
CA GLY A 45 7.88 9.28 -9.68
C GLY A 45 6.58 8.50 -9.52
N GLY A 46 6.16 7.84 -10.60
CA GLY A 46 4.84 7.24 -10.69
C GLY A 46 4.55 6.33 -9.52
N VAL A 47 3.57 6.69 -8.68
CA VAL A 47 2.98 5.74 -7.73
C VAL A 47 2.58 4.46 -8.46
N ALA A 48 2.16 4.58 -9.72
CA ALA A 48 1.93 3.48 -10.66
C ALA A 48 3.10 2.48 -10.77
N ASP A 49 4.36 2.95 -10.77
CA ASP A 49 5.54 2.08 -10.83
C ASP A 49 5.83 1.42 -9.48
N LEU A 50 5.48 2.07 -8.37
CA LEU A 50 5.63 1.54 -7.02
C LEU A 50 4.59 0.48 -6.69
N VAL A 51 3.40 0.57 -7.29
CA VAL A 51 2.35 -0.45 -7.14
C VAL A 51 2.49 -1.59 -8.17
N ALA A 52 3.50 -1.55 -9.05
CA ALA A 52 3.74 -2.56 -10.09
C ALA A 52 3.78 -3.98 -9.49
N GLY A 53 2.73 -4.75 -9.77
CA GLY A 53 2.47 -6.07 -9.16
C GLY A 53 0.99 -6.36 -8.90
N GLY A 54 0.07 -5.89 -9.76
CA GLY A 54 -1.36 -6.25 -9.66
C GLY A 54 -2.33 -5.07 -9.51
N THR A 55 -1.89 -3.84 -9.75
CA THR A 55 -2.76 -2.65 -9.65
C THR A 55 -3.18 -2.18 -11.02
N THR A 56 -4.47 -1.88 -11.18
CA THR A 56 -5.01 -1.37 -12.44
C THR A 56 -4.52 0.06 -12.71
N ALA A 57 -4.55 0.49 -13.97
CA ALA A 57 -4.23 1.88 -14.35
C ALA A 57 -5.07 2.92 -13.59
N GLU A 58 -6.32 2.57 -13.25
CA GLU A 58 -7.23 3.38 -12.44
C GLU A 58 -6.71 3.58 -11.01
N ALA A 59 -6.24 2.52 -10.38
CA ALA A 59 -5.69 2.60 -9.03
C ALA A 59 -4.36 3.39 -9.00
N GLY A 60 -3.53 3.25 -10.03
CA GLY A 60 -2.35 4.10 -10.21
C GLY A 60 -2.70 5.59 -10.28
N THR A 61 -3.73 5.94 -11.05
CA THR A 61 -4.24 7.32 -11.16
C THR A 61 -4.79 7.83 -9.83
N TYR A 62 -5.56 7.01 -9.12
CA TYR A 62 -6.11 7.38 -7.81
C TYR A 62 -5.00 7.72 -6.81
N TYR A 63 -4.00 6.86 -6.62
CA TYR A 63 -2.96 7.12 -5.64
C TYR A 63 -2.04 8.30 -6.01
N ALA A 64 -1.83 8.55 -7.30
CA ALA A 64 -1.14 9.76 -7.75
C ALA A 64 -1.93 11.05 -7.41
N SER A 65 -3.26 10.99 -7.47
CA SER A 65 -4.10 12.12 -7.04
C SER A 65 -4.04 12.35 -5.52
N GLU A 66 -3.99 11.29 -4.72
CA GLU A 66 -3.85 11.38 -3.26
C GLU A 66 -2.51 11.99 -2.84
N THR A 67 -1.38 11.58 -3.45
CA THR A 67 -0.07 12.18 -3.16
C THR A 67 -0.03 13.65 -3.58
N THR A 68 -0.67 14.02 -4.70
CA THR A 68 -0.83 15.42 -5.13
C THR A 68 -1.68 16.22 -4.14
N ALA A 69 -2.67 15.58 -3.51
CA ALA A 69 -3.51 16.18 -2.48
C ALA A 69 -2.85 16.29 -1.10
N GLY A 70 -1.54 15.99 -0.97
CA GLY A 70 -0.82 16.12 0.30
C GLY A 70 -0.83 14.85 1.15
N ARG A 71 -1.31 13.71 0.64
CA ARG A 71 -1.40 12.46 1.41
C ARG A 71 -0.14 11.63 1.32
N TRP A 72 0.10 10.90 2.41
CA TRP A 72 1.16 9.91 2.53
C TRP A 72 0.62 8.55 2.14
N LEU A 73 1.43 7.73 1.45
CA LEU A 73 1.04 6.36 1.13
C LEU A 73 1.98 5.36 1.82
N VAL A 74 1.45 4.22 2.22
CA VAL A 74 2.26 3.04 2.57
C VAL A 74 1.91 1.93 1.60
N VAL A 75 2.89 1.49 0.81
CA VAL A 75 2.76 0.42 -0.18
C VAL A 75 3.42 -0.84 0.38
N VAL A 76 2.70 -1.94 0.40
CA VAL A 76 3.18 -3.23 0.92
C VAL A 76 3.01 -4.30 -0.14
N SER A 77 4.10 -4.94 -0.55
CA SER A 77 4.06 -6.10 -1.43
C SER A 77 4.09 -7.39 -0.60
N CYS A 78 2.97 -8.09 -0.51
CA CYS A 78 2.84 -9.29 0.30
C CYS A 78 2.17 -10.43 -0.46
N ARG A 79 2.29 -11.66 0.05
CA ARG A 79 1.53 -12.79 -0.51
C ARG A 79 0.04 -12.67 -0.15
N PRO A 80 -0.88 -13.25 -0.94
CA PRO A 80 -2.33 -13.16 -0.72
C PRO A 80 -2.75 -13.53 0.71
N GLU A 81 -2.13 -14.55 1.30
CA GLU A 81 -2.42 -15.02 2.67
C GLU A 81 -2.07 -14.01 3.76
N LEU A 82 -1.21 -13.02 3.46
CA LEU A 82 -0.78 -11.98 4.40
C LEU A 82 -1.59 -10.68 4.27
N VAL A 83 -2.47 -10.56 3.27
CA VAL A 83 -3.24 -9.33 2.98
C VAL A 83 -4.11 -8.93 4.17
N ALA A 84 -4.74 -9.90 4.85
CA ALA A 84 -5.57 -9.63 6.02
C ALA A 84 -4.78 -8.96 7.17
N GLY A 85 -3.53 -9.37 7.37
CA GLY A 85 -2.63 -8.75 8.35
C GLY A 85 -2.28 -7.31 7.97
N VAL A 86 -2.02 -7.04 6.68
CA VAL A 86 -1.73 -5.68 6.19
C VAL A 86 -2.95 -4.77 6.36
N LEU A 87 -4.13 -5.25 5.98
CA LEU A 87 -5.38 -4.50 6.17
C LEU A 87 -5.65 -4.22 7.65
N SER A 88 -5.33 -5.15 8.54
CA SER A 88 -5.44 -4.97 9.99
C SER A 88 -4.47 -3.92 10.53
N ALA A 89 -3.23 -3.88 10.03
CA ALA A 89 -2.24 -2.85 10.40
C ALA A 89 -2.66 -1.47 9.89
N PHE A 90 -3.18 -1.39 8.66
CA PHE A 90 -3.70 -0.15 8.08
C PHE A 90 -4.94 0.34 8.80
N GLY A 91 -5.95 -0.51 9.05
CA GLY A 91 -7.19 -0.10 9.71
C GLY A 91 -7.00 0.51 11.11
N ARG A 92 -5.87 0.22 11.78
CA ARG A 92 -5.51 0.80 13.09
C ARG A 92 -4.84 2.17 13.00
N ASN A 93 -4.30 2.54 11.83
CA ASN A 93 -3.43 3.69 11.68
C ASN A 93 -3.83 4.65 10.55
N CYS A 94 -4.64 4.23 9.57
CA CYS A 94 -4.98 5.05 8.41
C CYS A 94 -6.17 5.98 8.68
N GLY A 95 -6.14 7.16 8.07
CA GLY A 95 -7.28 8.08 8.04
C GLY A 95 -8.35 7.67 7.01
N SER A 96 -7.95 6.97 5.94
CA SER A 96 -8.84 6.41 4.91
C SER A 96 -8.17 5.21 4.22
N LEU A 97 -8.94 4.14 4.00
CA LEU A 97 -8.50 2.95 3.28
C LEU A 97 -9.16 2.94 1.91
N CYS A 98 -8.38 3.22 0.85
CA CYS A 98 -8.81 2.92 -0.50
C CYS A 98 -8.25 1.56 -0.90
N ILE A 99 -9.13 0.55 -0.90
CA ILE A 99 -8.81 -0.79 -1.38
C ILE A 99 -9.06 -0.79 -2.89
N PRO A 100 -8.05 -1.07 -3.74
CA PRO A 100 -8.26 -1.19 -5.18
C PRO A 100 -9.36 -2.21 -5.48
N PRO A 101 -10.19 -1.99 -6.52
CA PRO A 101 -11.25 -2.93 -6.90
C PRO A 101 -10.75 -4.38 -7.05
N ALA A 102 -9.55 -4.57 -7.59
CA ALA A 102 -8.93 -5.89 -7.78
C ALA A 102 -8.69 -6.67 -6.46
N VAL A 103 -8.40 -5.95 -5.37
CA VAL A 103 -8.27 -6.55 -4.03
C VAL A 103 -9.64 -6.76 -3.39
N ARG A 104 -10.59 -5.86 -3.63
CA ARG A 104 -11.98 -5.98 -3.14
C ARG A 104 -12.70 -7.18 -3.75
N ASP A 105 -12.51 -7.41 -5.04
CA ASP A 105 -13.23 -8.43 -5.80
C ASP A 105 -12.52 -9.80 -5.74
N GLY A 106 -11.36 -9.89 -5.06
CA GLY A 106 -10.59 -11.12 -4.91
C GLY A 106 -9.98 -11.65 -6.21
N THR A 107 -9.88 -10.79 -7.24
CA THR A 107 -9.53 -11.16 -8.62
C THR A 107 -8.07 -10.92 -9.00
N ALA A 108 -7.28 -10.27 -8.16
CA ALA A 108 -5.82 -10.19 -8.26
C ALA A 108 -5.23 -10.77 -6.99
#